data_AF-A0A392VBQ1-F1
#
_entry.id   AF-A0A392VBQ1-F1
#
_cell.length_a   1.000
_cell.length_b   1.000
_cell.length_c   1.000
_cell.angle_alpha   90.00
_cell.angle_beta   90.00
_cell.angle_gamma   90.00
#
_symmetry.space_group_name_H-M   'P 1'
#
loop_
_entity.id
_entity.type
_entity.pdbx_description
1 polymer ?
#
loop_
_entity_poly.entity_id
_entity_poly.type
_entity_poly.pdbx_seq_one_letter_code
_entity_poly.pdbx_strand_id
1 'polypeptide(L)' 'VCEFPDVFPGDVSDVPPEREVELTIDLVPMAGPISMAPYRMSASELKELKKQLEELLEKKFIRPSVSPWGAPV' A
#
# COMPACT_ATOMS: atom_id res chain seq x y z
N VAL A 1 -32.68 8.60 -9.00
CA VAL A 1 -31.87 7.43 -9.42
C VAL A 1 -30.43 7.90 -9.45
N CYS A 2 -29.49 7.24 -8.75
CA CYS A 2 -28.07 7.58 -8.83
C CYS A 2 -27.54 7.14 -10.19
N GLU A 3 -27.01 8.08 -10.97
CA GLU A 3 -26.52 7.82 -12.34
C GLU A 3 -25.21 7.02 -12.37
N PHE A 4 -24.44 6.99 -11.28
CA PHE A 4 -23.12 6.35 -11.21
C PHE A 4 -22.88 5.63 -9.87
N PRO A 5 -23.69 4.60 -9.54
CA PRO A 5 -23.58 3.89 -8.26
C PRO A 5 -22.27 3.11 -8.11
N ASP A 6 -21.57 2.88 -9.21
CA ASP A 6 -20.31 2.16 -9.36
C ASP A 6 -19.06 3.05 -9.25
N VAL A 7 -19.19 4.37 -9.43
CA VAL A 7 -18.04 5.30 -9.41
C VAL A 7 -17.58 5.65 -7.99
N PHE A 8 -18.50 5.61 -7.02
CA PHE A 8 -18.20 5.89 -5.61
C PHE A 8 -18.73 4.78 -4.70
N PRO A 9 -18.18 3.56 -4.79
CA PRO A 9 -18.55 2.48 -3.89
C PRO A 9 -18.14 2.84 -2.45
N GLY A 10 -18.90 2.38 -1.46
CA GLY A 10 -18.59 2.63 -0.04
C GLY A 10 -17.29 1.98 0.43
N ASP A 11 -16.78 1.00 -0.32
CA ASP A 11 -15.46 0.40 -0.14
C ASP A 11 -14.82 0.12 -1.51
N VAL A 12 -13.50 0.28 -1.59
CA VAL A 12 -12.70 -0.13 -2.75
C VAL A 12 -12.28 -1.58 -2.55
N SER A 13 -13.02 -2.49 -3.17
CA SER A 13 -12.80 -3.94 -3.10
C SER A 13 -11.71 -4.43 -4.05
N ASP A 14 -11.51 -3.73 -5.17
CA ASP A 14 -10.74 -4.23 -6.29
C ASP A 14 -9.53 -3.36 -6.60
N VAL A 15 -8.44 -4.02 -6.97
CA VAL A 15 -7.26 -3.38 -7.54
C VAL A 15 -7.69 -2.73 -8.85
N PRO A 16 -7.20 -1.52 -9.20
CA PRO A 16 -7.55 -0.89 -10.47
C PRO A 16 -7.36 -1.88 -11.63
N PRO A 17 -8.22 -1.85 -12.66
CA PRO A 17 -8.04 -2.65 -13.85
C PRO A 17 -6.63 -2.46 -14.41
N GLU A 18 -6.11 -3.51 -15.05
CA GLU A 18 -4.82 -3.47 -15.72
C GLU A 18 -4.80 -2.26 -16.66
N ARG A 19 -3.88 -1.33 -16.39
CA ARG A 19 -3.71 -0.13 -17.20
C ARG A 19 -2.74 -0.49 -18.33
N GLU A 20 -2.97 0.08 -19.51
CA GLU A 20 -2.04 -0.07 -20.65
C GLU A 20 -0.62 0.47 -20.34
N VAL A 21 -0.50 1.30 -19.30
CA VAL A 21 0.76 1.93 -18.89
C VAL A 21 1.16 1.42 -17.51
N GLU A 22 2.34 0.81 -17.43
CA GLU A 22 3.00 0.49 -16.17
C GLU A 22 3.46 1.78 -15.48
N LEU A 23 3.07 1.96 -14.21
CA LEU A 23 3.56 3.07 -13.40
C LEU A 23 5.02 2.83 -13.03
N THR A 24 5.92 3.63 -13.58
CA THR A 24 7.35 3.63 -13.22
C THR A 24 7.66 4.84 -12.34
N ILE A 25 8.49 4.64 -11.32
CA ILE A 25 8.98 5.72 -10.45
C ILE A 25 10.45 5.94 -10.81
N ASP A 26 10.73 7.03 -11.52
CA ASP A 26 12.09 7.40 -11.89
C ASP A 26 12.85 7.96 -10.69
N LEU A 27 14.06 7.46 -10.48
CA LEU A 27 14.95 7.93 -9.42
C LEU A 27 15.82 9.08 -9.93
N VAL A 28 16.05 10.08 -9.07
CA VAL A 28 17.06 11.10 -9.36
C VAL A 28 18.45 10.45 -9.46
N PRO A 29 19.35 10.97 -10.33
CA PRO A 29 20.70 10.44 -10.44
C PRO A 29 21.38 10.38 -9.06
N MET A 30 22.06 9.26 -8.79
CA MET A 30 22.73 8.94 -7.51
C MET A 30 21.83 8.57 -6.32
N ALA A 31 20.50 8.52 -6.47
CA ALA A 31 19.66 7.96 -5.42
C ALA A 31 19.94 6.47 -5.25
N GLY A 32 20.34 6.08 -4.03
CA GLY A 32 20.52 4.70 -3.61
C GLY A 32 19.48 4.28 -2.56
N PRO A 33 19.33 2.98 -2.30
CA PRO A 33 18.36 2.49 -1.33
C PRO A 33 18.65 2.97 0.09
N ILE A 34 17.59 3.37 0.78
CA ILE A 34 17.62 3.73 2.21
C ILE A 34 16.70 2.78 2.95
N SER A 35 17.17 2.24 4.08
CA SER A 35 16.39 1.40 4.98
C SER A 35 16.44 1.94 6.40
N MET A 36 15.29 2.31 6.93
CA MET A 36 15.12 2.83 8.28
C MET A 36 14.28 1.85 9.12
N ALA A 37 14.61 1.77 10.42
CA ALA A 37 13.85 0.94 11.35
C ALA A 37 12.45 1.53 11.59
N PRO A 38 11.39 0.70 11.72
CA PRO A 38 10.04 1.17 12.05
C PRO A 38 9.99 1.96 13.36
N TYR A 39 8.99 2.82 13.50
CA TYR A 39 8.81 3.56 14.75
C TYR A 39 8.39 2.64 15.89
N ARG A 40 8.69 3.07 17.13
CA ARG A 40 8.22 2.36 18.32
C ARG A 40 6.72 2.59 18.46
N MET A 41 5.98 1.50 18.56
CA MET A 41 4.53 1.49 18.72
C MET A 41 4.15 0.76 20.01
N SER A 42 3.04 1.18 20.61
CA SER A 42 2.38 0.47 21.71
C SER A 42 1.75 -0.84 21.22
N ALA A 43 1.38 -1.72 22.16
CA ALA A 43 0.73 -2.98 21.84
C ALA A 43 -0.63 -2.80 21.12
N SER A 44 -1.37 -1.74 21.43
CA SER A 44 -2.65 -1.44 20.78
C SER A 44 -2.47 -0.97 19.33
N GLU A 45 -1.46 -0.13 19.07
CA GLU A 45 -1.14 0.33 17.72
C GLU A 45 -0.65 -0.83 16.84
N LEU A 46 0.22 -1.68 17.37
CA LEU A 46 0.69 -2.88 16.66
C LEU A 46 -0.45 -3.82 16.29
N LYS A 47 -1.46 -3.97 17.17
CA LYS A 47 -2.63 -4.79 16.91
C LYS A 47 -3.47 -4.22 15.76
N GLU A 48 -3.70 -2.91 15.75
CA GLU A 48 -4.46 -2.27 14.68
C GLU A 48 -3.69 -2.28 13.35
N LEU A 49 -2.39 -2.00 13.39
CA LEU A 49 -1.54 -2.05 12.20
C LEU A 49 -1.57 -3.45 11.56
N LYS A 50 -1.49 -4.50 12.37
CA LYS A 50 -1.57 -5.88 11.87
C LYS A 50 -2.93 -6.16 11.21
N LYS A 51 -4.02 -5.71 11.81
CA LYS A 51 -5.37 -5.86 11.24
C LYS A 51 -5.47 -5.16 9.87
N GLN A 52 -4.98 -3.92 9.76
CA GLN A 52 -4.99 -3.18 8.50
C GLN A 52 -4.11 -3.85 7.42
N LEU A 53 -2.95 -4.39 7.80
CA LEU A 53 -2.10 -5.15 6.88
C LEU A 53 -2.79 -6.41 6.34
N GLU A 54 -3.51 -7.14 7.19
CA GLU A 54 -4.27 -8.33 6.78
C GLU A 54 -5.37 -7.95 5.77
N GLU A 55 -6.13 -6.89 6.04
CA GLU A 55 -7.15 -6.37 5.11
C GLU A 55 -6.56 -5.94 3.76
N LEU A 56 -5.41 -5.25 3.76
CA LEU A 56 -4.74 -4.80 2.53
C LEU A 56 -4.14 -5.96 1.71
N LEU A 57 -3.66 -7.01 2.39
CA LEU A 57 -3.18 -8.24 1.75
C LEU A 57 -4.34 -9.00 1.10
N GLU A 58 -5.48 -9.11 1.77
CA GLU A 58 -6.69 -9.75 1.24
C GLU A 58 -7.21 -9.02 -0.01
N LYS A 59 -7.19 -7.68 0.02
CA LYS A 59 -7.52 -6.83 -1.14
C LYS A 59 -6.47 -6.82 -2.25
N LYS A 60 -5.33 -7.50 -2.06
CA LYS A 60 -4.19 -7.54 -3.01
C LYS A 60 -3.60 -6.16 -3.33
N PHE A 61 -3.81 -5.17 -2.46
CA PHE A 61 -3.20 -3.83 -2.62
C PHE A 61 -1.72 -3.83 -2.28
N ILE A 62 -1.29 -4.76 -1.41
CA ILE A 62 0.11 -4.96 -1.03
C ILE A 62 0.51 -6.43 -1.17
N ARG A 63 1.82 -6.68 -1.21
CA ARG A 63 2.40 -8.03 -1.17
C ARG A 63 3.70 -8.02 -0.38
N PRO A 64 4.10 -9.14 0.24
CA PRO A 64 5.43 -9.27 0.83
C PRO A 64 6.52 -8.99 -0.20
N SER A 65 7.60 -8.32 0.21
CA SER A 65 8.74 -8.03 -0.66
C SER A 65 10.06 -8.09 0.12
N VAL A 66 11.16 -8.26 -0.61
CA VAL A 66 12.54 -8.24 -0.11
C VAL A 66 13.28 -7.00 -0.63
N SER A 67 12.69 -5.83 -0.39
CA SER A 67 13.21 -4.56 -0.88
C SER A 67 14.46 -4.10 -0.09
N PRO A 68 15.49 -3.55 -0.76
CA PRO A 68 16.56 -2.83 -0.07
C PRO A 68 16.10 -1.47 0.47
N TRP A 69 14.93 -0.98 0.03
CA TRP A 69 14.28 0.23 0.52
C TRP A 69 13.34 -0.09 1.68
N GLY A 70 13.46 0.64 2.79
CA GLY A 70 12.60 0.52 3.96
C GLY A 70 12.28 1.89 4.54
N ALA A 71 11.00 2.26 4.50
CA ALA A 71 10.49 3.46 5.16
C ALA A 71 9.80 3.07 6.48
N PRO A 72 9.97 3.85 7.56
CA PRO A 72 9.30 3.57 8.81
C PRO A 72 7.80 3.83 8.65
N VAL A 73 7.01 2.94 9.25
CA VAL A 73 5.59 3.15 9.54
C VAL A 73 5.46 3.63 10.97
#